data_AF-A0A0K8VLC7-F1
#
_entry.id   AF-A0A0K8VLC7-F1
#
_cell.length_a   1.000
_cell.length_b   1.000
_cell.length_c   1.000
_cell.angle_alpha   90.00
_cell.angle_beta   90.00
_cell.angle_gamma   90.00
#
_symmetry.space_group_name_H-M   'P 1'
#
loop_
_entity.id
_entity.type
_entity.pdbx_description
1 polymer ?
#
loop_
_entity_poly.entity_id
_entity_poly.type
_entity_poly.pdbx_seq_one_letter_code
_entity_poly.pdbx_strand_id
1 'polypeptide(L)'
;MMATYGIQTQTPHEVEPVQIWSSTELIKVYQHLGVNNKVGLTGRPGRPVGSLGTSKVYRICGMTVLCYPLIFEVSDFYLYRDMALLIDDIKTELQFVGKYWRLSGRPTVCLLIREEHMRDPQFKEMLNLLAMLKKGYCDGMKVRIGRLQNLISSSCIEHLDFMNQTNLPDNENAFVQINHEYIGYQSLTDVPKAQSYVEQK
;
A
#
# COMPACT_ATOMS: atom_id res chain seq x y z
N MET A 1 14.21 9.48 -5.95
CA MET A 1 13.86 9.24 -7.37
C MET A 1 12.48 9.83 -7.73
N MET A 2 11.40 9.56 -6.98
CA MET A 2 10.06 10.13 -7.28
C MET A 2 9.96 11.67 -7.17
N ALA A 3 10.75 12.26 -6.26
CA ALA A 3 10.83 13.72 -6.11
C ALA A 3 11.27 14.45 -7.38
N THR A 4 12.07 13.81 -8.25
CA THR A 4 12.50 14.36 -9.55
C THR A 4 11.32 14.58 -10.49
N TYR A 5 10.28 13.77 -10.36
CA TYR A 5 9.00 13.93 -11.09
C TYR A 5 8.02 14.86 -10.36
N GLY A 6 8.45 15.49 -9.26
CA GLY A 6 7.62 16.34 -8.42
C GLY A 6 6.51 15.59 -7.68
N ILE A 7 6.61 14.27 -7.55
CA ILE A 7 5.65 13.46 -6.78
C ILE A 7 6.15 13.32 -5.35
N GLN A 8 5.29 13.67 -4.38
CA GLN A 8 5.58 13.48 -2.96
C GLN A 8 5.31 12.02 -2.58
N THR A 9 6.33 11.32 -2.09
CA THR A 9 6.27 9.94 -1.61
C THR A 9 6.94 9.85 -0.24
N GLN A 10 6.69 8.78 0.50
CA GLN A 10 7.38 8.49 1.76
C GLN A 10 7.89 7.06 1.77
N THR A 11 9.08 6.84 2.32
CA THR A 11 9.57 5.49 2.63
C THR A 11 8.93 4.95 3.92
N PRO A 12 8.97 3.63 4.16
CA PRO A 12 8.53 3.05 5.43
C PRO A 12 9.18 3.69 6.67
N HIS A 13 10.47 4.04 6.57
CA HIS A 13 11.17 4.75 7.63
C HIS A 13 10.66 6.19 7.84
N GLU A 14 10.28 6.89 6.77
CA GLU A 14 9.74 8.27 6.87
C GLU A 14 8.29 8.35 7.39
N VAL A 15 7.58 7.22 7.48
CA VAL A 15 6.22 7.17 8.04
C VAL A 15 6.20 6.72 9.50
N GLU A 16 7.33 6.32 10.07
CA GLU A 16 7.44 6.00 11.50
C GLU A 16 6.89 7.15 12.37
N PRO A 17 6.13 6.85 13.45
CA PRO A 17 5.93 5.53 14.04
C PRO A 17 4.77 4.70 13.42
N VAL A 18 4.18 5.15 12.31
CA VAL A 18 3.08 4.44 11.66
C VAL A 18 3.62 3.20 10.95
N GLN A 19 3.04 2.05 11.27
CA GLN A 19 3.38 0.78 10.63
C GLN A 19 2.55 0.60 9.36
N ILE A 20 3.19 0.18 8.28
CA ILE A 20 2.51 -0.17 7.03
C ILE A 20 2.34 -1.68 6.99
N TRP A 21 1.10 -2.16 6.95
CA TRP A 21 0.80 -3.58 6.94
C TRP A 21 0.19 -4.04 5.63
N SER A 22 0.37 -5.32 5.35
CA SER A 22 -0.35 -6.00 4.28
C SER A 22 -1.84 -6.12 4.64
N SER A 23 -2.69 -6.27 3.62
CA SER A 23 -4.10 -6.58 3.83
C SER A 23 -4.29 -7.94 4.51
N THR A 24 -3.34 -8.86 4.31
CA THR A 24 -3.34 -10.20 4.90
C THR A 24 -3.08 -10.16 6.41
N GLU A 25 -2.17 -9.32 6.89
CA GLU A 25 -1.95 -9.14 8.33
C GLU A 25 -3.20 -8.62 9.04
N LEU A 26 -3.93 -7.71 8.38
CA LEU A 26 -5.20 -7.22 8.90
C LEU A 26 -6.25 -8.35 9.02
N ILE A 27 -6.26 -9.32 8.11
CA ILE A 27 -7.13 -10.52 8.22
C ILE A 27 -6.78 -11.29 9.49
N LYS A 28 -5.49 -11.58 9.74
CA LYS A 28 -5.02 -12.31 10.94
C LYS A 28 -5.43 -11.61 12.23
N VAL A 29 -5.33 -10.29 12.26
CA VAL A 29 -5.80 -9.49 13.39
C VAL A 29 -7.30 -9.68 13.57
N TYR A 30 -8.10 -9.49 12.52
CA TYR A 30 -9.55 -9.62 12.62
C TYR A 30 -10.02 -11.04 12.94
N GLN A 31 -9.23 -12.11 12.73
CA GLN A 31 -9.60 -13.46 13.17
C GLN A 31 -9.80 -13.55 14.68
N HIS A 32 -9.09 -12.72 15.46
CA HIS A 32 -9.24 -12.65 16.91
C HIS A 32 -10.55 -11.97 17.36
N LEU A 33 -11.26 -11.29 16.44
CA LEU A 33 -12.54 -10.67 16.74
C LEU A 33 -13.57 -11.74 17.10
N GLY A 34 -14.09 -11.69 18.32
CA GLY A 34 -15.12 -12.61 18.80
C GLY A 34 -14.60 -13.96 19.31
N VAL A 35 -13.28 -14.12 19.48
CA VAL A 35 -12.72 -15.30 20.15
C VAL A 35 -13.18 -15.35 21.61
N ASN A 36 -13.74 -16.49 22.03
CA ASN A 36 -14.09 -16.73 23.41
C ASN A 36 -13.98 -18.22 23.74
N ASN A 37 -12.88 -18.57 24.41
CA ASN A 37 -12.57 -19.96 24.77
C ASN A 37 -13.58 -20.57 25.73
N LYS A 38 -14.27 -19.77 26.57
CA LYS A 38 -15.25 -20.29 27.54
C LYS A 38 -16.50 -20.85 26.88
N VAL A 39 -16.85 -20.34 25.70
CA VAL A 39 -18.03 -20.76 24.92
C VAL A 39 -17.66 -21.38 23.57
N GLY A 40 -16.38 -21.69 23.36
CA GLY A 40 -15.90 -22.35 22.14
C GLY A 40 -15.95 -21.50 20.87
N LEU A 41 -16.01 -20.18 20.98
CA LEU A 41 -15.97 -19.29 19.80
C LEU A 41 -14.53 -19.10 19.32
N THR A 42 -14.27 -19.43 18.06
CA THR A 42 -12.95 -19.36 17.43
C THR A 42 -12.68 -18.04 16.71
N GLY A 43 -13.64 -17.10 16.74
CA GLY A 43 -13.52 -15.77 16.16
C GLY A 43 -14.00 -15.64 14.72
N ARG A 44 -13.58 -14.57 14.03
CA ARG A 44 -13.99 -14.26 12.66
C ARG A 44 -13.29 -15.20 11.67
N PRO A 45 -13.99 -15.77 10.67
CA PRO A 45 -13.32 -16.50 9.59
C PRO A 45 -12.37 -15.57 8.80
N GLY A 46 -11.27 -16.13 8.29
CA GLY A 46 -10.23 -15.41 7.55
C GLY A 46 -10.70 -14.91 6.18
N ARG A 47 -11.56 -13.89 6.17
CA ARG A 47 -12.09 -13.27 4.95
C ARG A 47 -11.27 -12.05 4.55
N PRO A 48 -10.98 -11.87 3.24
CA PRO A 48 -10.30 -10.68 2.74
C PRO A 48 -10.95 -9.39 3.23
N VAL A 49 -10.10 -8.41 3.54
CA VAL A 49 -10.55 -7.06 3.86
C VAL A 49 -10.58 -6.26 2.56
N GLY A 50 -11.77 -5.83 2.16
CA GLY A 50 -11.93 -5.00 0.96
C GLY A 50 -11.42 -3.58 1.15
N SER A 51 -11.50 -2.80 0.08
CA SER A 51 -11.00 -1.43 -0.06
C SER A 51 -11.47 -0.49 1.05
N LEU A 52 -12.72 -0.62 1.49
CA LEU A 52 -13.26 0.22 2.58
C LEU A 52 -12.57 -0.05 3.92
N GLY A 53 -12.13 -1.29 4.16
CA GLY A 53 -11.38 -1.64 5.36
C GLY A 53 -9.92 -1.20 5.25
N THR A 54 -9.26 -1.49 4.12
CA THR A 54 -7.86 -1.07 3.91
C THR A 54 -7.69 0.45 3.79
N SER A 55 -8.76 1.20 3.51
CA SER A 55 -8.76 2.68 3.47
C SER A 55 -8.91 3.36 4.85
N LYS A 56 -8.68 2.63 5.95
CA LYS A 56 -8.74 3.14 7.32
C LYS A 56 -7.35 3.19 7.94
N VAL A 57 -7.22 4.04 8.94
CA VAL A 57 -6.09 3.99 9.87
C VAL A 57 -6.52 3.18 11.09
N TYR A 58 -5.73 2.20 11.48
CA TYR A 58 -6.04 1.32 12.60
C TYR A 58 -5.23 1.69 13.84
N ARG A 59 -5.86 1.56 15.01
CA ARG A 59 -5.20 1.62 16.32
C ARG A 59 -5.23 0.23 16.93
N ILE A 60 -4.05 -0.36 17.09
CA ILE A 60 -3.89 -1.76 17.53
C ILE A 60 -2.81 -1.78 18.60
N CYS A 61 -3.16 -2.12 19.84
CA CYS A 61 -2.22 -2.19 20.97
C CYS A 61 -1.32 -0.95 21.12
N GLY A 62 -1.86 0.25 20.88
CA GLY A 62 -1.13 1.53 20.93
C GLY A 62 -0.39 1.92 19.64
N MET A 63 -0.23 0.99 18.70
CA MET A 63 0.38 1.25 17.39
C MET A 63 -0.62 1.92 16.45
N THR A 64 -0.10 2.76 15.54
CA THR A 64 -0.86 3.25 14.39
C THR A 64 -0.51 2.39 13.20
N VAL A 65 -1.50 1.80 12.55
CA VAL A 65 -1.31 0.92 11.39
C VAL A 65 -2.07 1.46 10.20
N LEU A 66 -1.44 1.47 9.03
CA LEU A 66 -2.08 1.73 7.75
C LEU A 66 -1.89 0.51 6.86
N CYS A 67 -2.94 0.07 6.20
CA CYS A 67 -2.87 -1.07 5.29
C CYS A 67 -2.88 -0.62 3.83
N TYR A 68 -2.16 -1.34 2.97
CA TYR A 68 -2.30 -1.15 1.53
C TYR A 68 -3.38 -2.10 0.96
N PRO A 69 -4.11 -1.70 -0.10
CA PRO A 69 -5.11 -2.53 -0.77
C PRO A 69 -4.55 -3.85 -1.33
N LEU A 70 -5.44 -4.84 -1.50
CA LEU A 70 -5.11 -6.17 -2.03
C LEU A 70 -4.40 -6.13 -3.40
N ILE A 71 -4.70 -5.13 -4.24
CA ILE A 71 -4.06 -4.91 -5.54
C ILE A 71 -2.54 -4.69 -5.46
N PHE A 72 -2.00 -4.36 -4.29
CA PHE A 72 -0.55 -4.19 -4.04
C PHE A 72 0.10 -5.36 -3.29
N GLU A 73 -0.67 -6.42 -2.99
CA GLU A 73 -0.10 -7.65 -2.47
C GLU A 73 0.74 -8.34 -3.53
N VAL A 74 1.84 -8.96 -3.08
CA VAL A 74 2.68 -9.75 -3.99
C VAL A 74 1.91 -11.00 -4.39
N SER A 75 1.62 -11.12 -5.69
CA SER A 75 1.00 -12.31 -6.27
C SER A 75 1.93 -12.90 -7.33
N ASP A 76 2.02 -14.23 -7.38
CA ASP A 76 2.73 -14.96 -8.43
C ASP A 76 2.03 -14.89 -9.79
N PHE A 77 0.83 -14.30 -9.84
CA PHE A 77 0.05 -14.22 -11.06
C PHE A 77 0.49 -13.06 -11.95
N TYR A 78 0.82 -13.37 -13.20
CA TYR A 78 1.45 -12.45 -14.15
C TYR A 78 0.64 -11.18 -14.45
N LEU A 79 -0.70 -11.23 -14.39
CA LEU A 79 -1.53 -10.04 -14.65
C LEU A 79 -1.30 -8.91 -13.63
N TYR A 80 -0.88 -9.23 -12.39
CA TYR A 80 -0.53 -8.20 -11.40
C TYR A 80 0.75 -7.43 -11.75
N ARG A 81 1.51 -7.88 -12.76
CA ARG A 81 2.70 -7.18 -13.25
C ARG A 81 2.39 -6.26 -14.43
N ASP A 82 1.16 -6.26 -14.94
CA ASP A 82 0.75 -5.35 -16.01
C ASP A 82 0.45 -3.95 -15.42
N MET A 83 1.24 -2.96 -15.84
CA MET A 83 1.12 -1.59 -15.36
C MET A 83 -0.21 -0.94 -15.74
N ALA A 84 -0.74 -1.23 -16.93
CA ALA A 84 -1.99 -0.65 -17.40
C ALA A 84 -3.17 -1.19 -16.57
N LEU A 85 -3.16 -2.49 -16.27
CA LEU A 85 -4.15 -3.12 -15.39
C LEU A 85 -4.07 -2.56 -13.97
N LEU A 86 -2.87 -2.42 -13.41
CA LEU A 86 -2.69 -1.82 -12.08
C LEU A 86 -3.22 -0.38 -12.02
N ILE A 87 -3.01 0.42 -13.07
CA ILE A 87 -3.53 1.80 -13.15
C ILE A 87 -5.06 1.80 -13.15
N ASP A 88 -5.69 0.91 -13.91
CA ASP A 88 -7.16 0.80 -13.96
C ASP A 88 -7.75 0.31 -12.64
N ASP A 89 -7.09 -0.65 -11.99
CA ASP A 89 -7.45 -1.14 -10.67
C ASP A 89 -7.35 -0.04 -9.63
N ILE A 90 -6.27 0.76 -9.61
CA ILE A 90 -6.15 1.91 -8.69
C ILE A 90 -7.30 2.90 -8.90
N LYS A 91 -7.65 3.22 -10.14
CA LYS A 91 -8.74 4.14 -10.46
C LYS A 91 -10.09 3.60 -9.97
N THR A 92 -10.35 2.33 -10.26
CA THR A 92 -11.58 1.63 -9.84
C THR A 92 -11.69 1.60 -8.32
N GLU A 93 -10.59 1.29 -7.63
CA GLU A 93 -10.51 1.28 -6.17
C GLU A 93 -10.81 2.65 -5.56
N LEU A 94 -10.19 3.71 -6.09
CA LEU A 94 -10.45 5.07 -5.66
C LEU A 94 -11.93 5.44 -5.85
N GLN A 95 -12.50 5.21 -7.04
CA GLN A 95 -13.90 5.49 -7.31
C GLN A 95 -14.84 4.71 -6.38
N PHE A 96 -14.55 3.43 -6.13
CA PHE A 96 -15.32 2.58 -5.24
C PHE A 96 -15.32 3.15 -3.82
N VAL A 97 -14.14 3.44 -3.27
CA VAL A 97 -14.01 4.04 -1.93
C VAL A 97 -14.73 5.38 -1.88
N GLY A 98 -14.52 6.27 -2.85
CA GLY A 98 -15.17 7.58 -2.89
C GLY A 98 -16.70 7.51 -2.95
N LYS A 99 -17.26 6.56 -3.71
CA LYS A 99 -18.71 6.39 -3.88
C LYS A 99 -19.39 5.78 -2.65
N TYR A 100 -18.75 4.78 -2.05
CA TYR A 100 -19.34 3.93 -1.01
C TYR A 100 -18.86 4.26 0.40
N TRP A 101 -17.98 5.26 0.58
CA TRP A 101 -17.60 5.71 1.91
C TRP A 101 -18.78 6.30 2.68
N ARG A 102 -19.04 5.75 3.87
CA ARG A 102 -20.13 6.18 4.77
C ARG A 102 -19.70 6.35 6.22
N LEU A 103 -18.40 6.19 6.49
CA LEU A 103 -17.85 6.25 7.85
C LEU A 103 -17.40 7.68 8.19
N SER A 104 -17.29 7.95 9.50
CA SER A 104 -16.73 9.21 9.99
C SER A 104 -15.24 9.30 9.68
N GLY A 105 -14.78 10.49 9.30
CA GLY A 105 -13.42 10.72 8.80
C GLY A 105 -13.27 10.41 7.32
N ARG A 106 -12.16 10.87 6.75
CA ARG A 106 -11.84 10.72 5.32
C ARG A 106 -11.19 9.35 5.05
N PRO A 107 -11.54 8.66 3.95
CA PRO A 107 -10.82 7.46 3.55
C PRO A 107 -9.36 7.80 3.24
N THR A 108 -8.43 6.95 3.70
CA THR A 108 -6.99 7.10 3.50
C THR A 108 -6.46 5.87 2.77
N VAL A 109 -6.22 6.02 1.47
CA VAL A 109 -5.74 4.93 0.61
C VAL A 109 -4.22 4.97 0.55
N CYS A 110 -3.55 3.86 0.87
CA CYS A 110 -2.11 3.71 0.73
C CYS A 110 -1.79 3.13 -0.65
N LEU A 111 -1.13 3.91 -1.52
CA LEU A 111 -0.62 3.42 -2.81
C LEU A 111 0.83 3.01 -2.65
N LEU A 112 1.15 1.76 -3.00
CA LEU A 112 2.49 1.22 -2.86
C LEU A 112 3.26 1.32 -4.19
N ILE A 113 4.41 1.98 -4.17
CA ILE A 113 5.32 2.07 -5.31
C ILE A 113 6.55 1.24 -4.98
N ARG A 114 6.78 0.19 -5.76
CA ARG A 114 7.93 -0.70 -5.65
C ARG A 114 8.91 -0.44 -6.78
N GLU A 115 10.11 -0.99 -6.67
CA GLU A 115 11.16 -0.78 -7.66
C GLU A 115 10.79 -1.37 -9.03
N GLU A 116 10.13 -2.53 -9.06
CA GLU A 116 9.66 -3.16 -10.30
C GLU A 116 8.71 -2.24 -11.08
N HIS A 117 7.86 -1.47 -10.39
CA HIS A 117 6.97 -0.52 -11.05
C HIS A 117 7.75 0.59 -11.77
N MET A 118 8.90 0.98 -11.23
CA MET A 118 9.74 2.04 -11.78
C MET A 118 10.58 1.58 -12.97
N ARG A 119 10.90 0.28 -13.01
CA ARG A 119 11.65 -0.37 -14.10
C ARG A 119 10.76 -0.77 -15.27
N ASP A 120 9.44 -0.73 -15.10
CA ASP A 120 8.48 -1.07 -16.13
C ASP A 120 8.55 -0.10 -17.33
N PRO A 121 8.54 -0.60 -18.59
CA PRO A 121 8.55 0.25 -19.78
C PRO A 121 7.40 1.27 -19.83
N GLN A 122 6.25 0.95 -19.23
CA GLN A 122 5.05 1.78 -19.15
C GLN A 122 4.99 2.63 -17.88
N PHE A 123 6.09 2.76 -17.13
CA PHE A 123 6.14 3.61 -15.92
C PHE A 123 5.69 5.06 -16.16
N LYS A 124 5.84 5.57 -17.39
CA LYS A 124 5.31 6.89 -17.79
C LYS A 124 3.79 7.01 -17.59
N GLU A 125 3.05 5.93 -17.79
CA GLU A 125 1.59 5.90 -17.57
C GLU A 125 1.26 6.01 -16.08
N MET A 126 2.02 5.32 -15.22
CA MET A 126 1.91 5.46 -13.77
C MET A 126 2.24 6.89 -13.32
N LEU A 127 3.25 7.53 -13.91
CA LEU A 127 3.55 8.94 -13.64
C LEU A 127 2.38 9.87 -14.03
N ASN A 128 1.67 9.58 -15.12
CA ASN A 128 0.48 10.34 -15.51
C ASN A 128 -0.64 10.19 -14.46
N LEU A 129 -0.87 8.98 -13.95
CA LEU A 129 -1.80 8.73 -12.85
C LEU A 129 -1.40 9.53 -11.61
N LEU A 130 -0.14 9.44 -11.18
CA LEU A 130 0.35 10.17 -9.99
C LEU A 130 0.25 11.69 -10.17
N ALA A 131 0.48 12.20 -11.39
CA ALA A 131 0.29 13.61 -11.72
C ALA A 131 -1.18 14.03 -11.67
N MET A 132 -2.12 13.19 -12.14
CA MET A 132 -3.56 13.41 -11.97
C MET A 132 -3.94 13.49 -10.50
N LEU A 133 -3.47 12.52 -9.70
CA LEU A 133 -3.75 12.51 -8.27
C LEU A 133 -3.18 13.74 -7.55
N LYS A 134 -1.99 14.21 -7.95
CA LYS A 134 -1.38 15.44 -7.43
C LYS A 134 -2.20 16.69 -7.75
N LYS A 135 -2.87 16.75 -8.91
CA LYS A 135 -3.79 17.85 -9.27
C LYS A 135 -5.07 17.86 -8.42
N GLY A 136 -5.34 16.80 -7.66
CA GLY A 136 -6.46 16.70 -6.74
C GLY A 136 -7.72 16.06 -7.34
N TYR A 137 -7.63 15.49 -8.54
CA TYR A 137 -8.77 14.84 -9.21
C TYR A 137 -8.34 13.59 -9.97
N CYS A 138 -9.12 12.52 -9.84
CA CYS A 138 -8.98 11.28 -10.60
C CYS A 138 -10.35 10.88 -11.14
N ASP A 139 -10.54 10.97 -12.46
CA ASP A 139 -11.75 10.54 -13.16
C ASP A 139 -13.06 11.01 -12.49
N GLY A 140 -13.13 12.31 -12.17
CA GLY A 140 -14.29 12.95 -11.50
C GLY A 140 -14.31 12.86 -9.97
N MET A 141 -13.44 12.03 -9.37
CA MET A 141 -13.30 11.93 -7.93
C MET A 141 -12.29 12.94 -7.39
N LYS A 142 -12.66 13.68 -6.34
CA LYS A 142 -11.74 14.54 -5.59
C LYS A 142 -10.78 13.69 -4.75
N VAL A 143 -9.49 13.88 -4.97
CA VAL A 143 -8.41 13.25 -4.19
C VAL A 143 -7.55 14.30 -3.52
N ARG A 144 -6.88 13.92 -2.43
CA ARG A 144 -5.85 14.74 -1.81
C ARG A 144 -4.64 13.87 -1.54
N ILE A 145 -3.52 14.19 -2.18
CA ILE A 145 -2.21 13.65 -1.83
C ILE A 145 -1.58 14.53 -0.76
N GLY A 146 -0.81 13.91 0.13
CA GLY A 146 0.03 14.60 1.10
C GLY A 146 0.82 13.61 1.94
N ARG A 147 1.69 14.13 2.81
CA ARG A 147 2.37 13.30 3.81
C ARG A 147 1.35 12.66 4.75
N LEU A 148 1.56 11.40 5.12
CA LEU A 148 0.68 10.63 5.96
C LEU A 148 0.36 11.33 7.29
N GLN A 149 1.37 11.96 7.90
CA GLN A 149 1.22 12.70 9.16
C GLN A 149 0.18 13.83 9.06
N ASN A 150 0.03 14.44 7.89
CA ASN A 150 -0.94 15.51 7.64
C ASN A 150 -2.34 14.96 7.32
N LEU A 151 -2.44 13.73 6.82
CA LEU A 151 -3.70 13.11 6.44
C LEU A 151 -4.39 12.48 7.65
N ILE A 152 -3.61 11.85 8.55
CA ILE A 152 -4.08 11.12 9.74
C ILE A 152 -5.06 11.95 10.58
N SER A 153 -4.82 13.25 10.74
CA SER A 153 -5.67 14.13 11.55
C SER A 153 -7.12 14.22 11.05
N SER A 154 -7.36 13.90 9.78
CA SER A 154 -8.69 13.89 9.15
C SER A 154 -9.15 12.50 8.71
N SER A 155 -8.32 11.49 8.91
CA SER A 155 -8.58 10.11 8.49
C SER A 155 -9.65 9.45 9.35
N CYS A 156 -10.29 8.43 8.80
CA CYS A 156 -11.08 7.51 9.60
C CYS A 156 -10.15 6.60 10.41
N ILE A 157 -10.31 6.63 11.74
CA ILE A 157 -9.54 5.83 12.68
C ILE A 157 -10.43 4.74 13.25
N GLU A 158 -10.02 3.49 13.14
CA GLU A 158 -10.69 2.33 13.74
C GLU A 158 -9.83 1.71 14.84
N HIS A 159 -10.42 1.56 16.01
CA HIS A 159 -9.76 0.97 17.18
C HIS A 159 -10.06 -0.53 17.25
N LEU A 160 -9.02 -1.35 17.27
CA LEU A 160 -9.13 -2.81 17.39
C LEU A 160 -8.79 -3.23 18.83
N ASP A 161 -9.60 -2.80 19.78
CA ASP A 161 -9.37 -2.97 21.23
C ASP A 161 -9.52 -4.42 21.72
N PHE A 162 -10.01 -5.33 20.87
CA PHE A 162 -10.06 -6.76 21.16
C PHE A 162 -8.69 -7.44 21.07
N MET A 163 -7.67 -6.74 20.56
CA MET A 163 -6.31 -7.26 20.48
C MET A 163 -5.54 -7.02 21.77
N ASN A 164 -4.88 -8.07 22.27
CA ASN A 164 -3.90 -7.98 23.35
C ASN A 164 -2.49 -8.04 22.77
N GLN A 165 -1.49 -7.53 23.49
CA GLN A 165 -0.08 -7.56 23.07
C GLN A 165 0.43 -8.98 22.77
N THR A 166 -0.11 -10.00 23.45
CA THR A 166 0.22 -11.42 23.22
C THR A 166 -0.28 -11.97 21.89
N ASN A 167 -1.27 -11.31 21.27
CA ASN A 167 -1.94 -11.79 20.07
C ASN A 167 -1.49 -11.03 18.81
N LEU A 168 -0.54 -10.10 18.95
CA LEU A 168 -0.01 -9.37 17.82
C LEU A 168 0.78 -10.33 16.92
N PRO A 169 0.58 -10.27 15.59
CA PRO A 169 1.52 -10.93 14.68
C PRO A 169 2.93 -10.36 14.93
N ASP A 170 3.95 -11.21 14.78
CA ASP A 170 5.33 -10.79 14.98
C ASP A 170 5.66 -9.55 14.14
N ASN A 171 6.44 -8.63 14.73
CA ASN A 171 6.74 -7.31 14.14
C ASN A 171 7.52 -7.40 12.82
N GLU A 172 7.94 -8.61 12.42
CA GLU A 172 8.59 -8.92 11.14
C GLU A 172 7.67 -8.76 9.92
N ASN A 173 6.35 -8.64 10.12
CA ASN A 173 5.38 -8.56 9.01
C ASN A 173 5.06 -7.13 8.55
N ALA A 174 5.64 -6.11 9.19
CA ALA A 174 5.52 -4.74 8.69
C ALA A 174 6.23 -4.60 7.34
N PHE A 175 5.71 -3.74 6.46
CA PHE A 175 6.35 -3.47 5.18
C PHE A 175 7.66 -2.71 5.42
N VAL A 176 8.80 -3.40 5.28
CA VAL A 176 10.12 -2.84 5.51
C VAL A 176 10.73 -2.32 4.21
N GLN A 177 11.54 -1.27 4.33
CA GLN A 177 12.37 -0.81 3.22
C GLN A 177 13.42 -1.86 2.86
N ILE A 178 13.52 -2.21 1.57
CA ILE A 178 14.56 -3.11 1.07
C ILE A 178 15.91 -2.39 1.16
N ASN A 179 16.81 -2.90 2.02
CA ASN A 179 18.20 -2.47 2.09
C ASN A 179 19.04 -3.36 1.18
N HIS A 180 19.57 -2.80 0.09
CA HIS A 180 20.52 -3.52 -0.75
C HIS A 180 21.91 -3.45 -0.08
N GLU A 181 22.47 -4.60 0.31
CA GLU A 181 23.82 -4.68 0.91
C GLU A 181 24.95 -4.34 -0.08
N TYR A 182 24.64 -4.28 -1.38
CA TYR A 182 25.58 -3.90 -2.43
C TYR A 182 25.56 -2.38 -2.69
N ILE A 183 26.72 -1.74 -2.52
CA ILE A 183 26.98 -0.32 -2.84
C ILE A 183 27.10 -0.10 -4.37
N GLY A 184 27.03 -1.17 -5.18
CA GLY A 184 27.14 -1.11 -6.64
C GLY A 184 25.84 -0.71 -7.35
N TYR A 185 25.98 0.22 -8.30
CA TYR A 185 24.96 0.72 -9.24
C TYR A 185 23.67 1.21 -8.59
N GLN A 186 23.79 2.30 -7.84
CA GLN A 186 22.66 3.01 -7.23
C GLN A 186 21.82 3.83 -8.24
N SER A 187 22.29 3.95 -9.50
CA SER A 187 21.59 4.67 -10.56
C SER A 187 21.31 3.76 -11.76
N LEU A 188 20.11 3.85 -12.32
CA LEU A 188 19.70 3.15 -13.55
C LEU A 188 20.53 3.56 -14.79
N THR A 189 21.34 4.61 -14.70
CA THR A 189 22.36 4.96 -15.71
C THR A 189 23.52 3.98 -15.76
N ASP A 190 23.69 3.18 -14.71
CA ASP A 190 24.87 2.34 -14.56
C ASP A 190 24.64 0.89 -14.99
N VAL A 191 23.48 0.61 -15.59
CA VAL A 191 23.22 -0.67 -16.26
C VAL A 191 24.10 -0.72 -17.52
N PRO A 192 25.04 -1.68 -17.64
CA PRO A 192 25.85 -1.79 -18.84
C PRO A 192 24.93 -2.02 -20.05
N LYS A 193 25.01 -1.11 -21.03
CA LYS A 193 24.28 -1.26 -22.29
C LYS A 193 24.70 -2.57 -22.94
N ALA A 194 23.73 -3.39 -23.32
CA ALA A 194 23.98 -4.66 -24.00
C ALA A 194 24.93 -4.43 -25.18
N GLN A 195 26.04 -5.17 -25.22
CA GLN A 195 26.94 -5.14 -26.35
C GLN A 195 26.19 -5.67 -27.58
N SER A 196 26.14 -4.86 -28.63
CA SER A 196 25.58 -5.29 -29.92
C SER A 196 26.40 -6.46 -30.44
N TYR A 197 25.79 -7.65 -30.47
CA TYR A 197 26.37 -8.83 -31.09
C TYR A 197 26.52 -8.59 -32.59
N VAL A 198 27.76 -8.61 -33.09
CA VAL A 198 28.05 -8.56 -34.52
C VAL A 198 28.34 -9.99 -34.96
N GLU A 199 27.42 -10.54 -35.73
CA GLU A 199 27.54 -11.88 -36.31
C GLU A 199 28.64 -11.84 -37.38
N GLN A 200 29.75 -12.54 -37.15
CA GLN A 200 30.82 -12.68 -38.14
C GLN A 200 30.38 -13.69 -39.20
N LYS A 201 30.29 -13.23 -40.46
CA LYS A 201 30.03 -14.04 -41.65
C LYS A 201 31.20 -14.97 -41.98
#